data_AF-A0A4Q6I5M4-F1
#
_entry.id   AF-A0A4Q6I5M4-F1
#
_cell.length_a   1.000
_cell.length_b   1.000
_cell.length_c   1.000
_cell.angle_alpha   90.00
_cell.angle_beta   90.00
_cell.angle_gamma   90.00
#
_symmetry.space_group_name_H-M   'P 1'
#
loop_
_entity.id
_entity.type
_entity.pdbx_description
1 polymer ?
#
loop_
_entity_poly.entity_id
_entity_poly.type
_entity_poly.pdbx_seq_one_letter_code
_entity_poly.pdbx_strand_id
1 'polypeptide(L)' 'MLPRSYRDVVEVMQDAVHPMRAHHLCAALGLSTDKNKVEGFRSKLKRLVERGWLAEDEPGLFARGGA' A
#
# COMPACT_ATOMS: atom_id res chain seq x y z
N MET A 1 -15.36 -6.22 -6.73
CA MET A 1 -14.35 -5.85 -7.76
C MET A 1 -13.59 -4.62 -7.29
N LEU A 2 -12.27 -4.71 -7.06
CA LEU A 2 -11.45 -3.56 -6.66
C LEU A 2 -11.21 -2.62 -7.87
N PRO A 3 -11.33 -1.29 -7.69
CA PRO A 3 -10.91 -0.32 -8.70
C PRO A 3 -9.44 -0.52 -9.10
N ARG A 4 -9.08 -0.22 -10.36
CA ARG A 4 -7.73 -0.49 -10.92
C ARG A 4 -6.59 0.03 -10.04
N SER A 5 -6.70 1.25 -9.53
CA SER A 5 -5.68 1.84 -8.66
C SER A 5 -5.45 1.10 -7.33
N TYR A 6 -6.40 0.31 -6.84
CA TYR A 6 -6.16 -0.57 -5.69
C TYR A 6 -5.54 -1.91 -6.10
N ARG A 7 -5.75 -2.33 -7.36
CA ARG A 7 -5.21 -3.58 -7.90
C ARG A 7 -3.70 -3.46 -8.12
N ASP A 8 -3.26 -2.36 -8.71
CA ASP A 8 -1.83 -2.09 -8.96
C ASP A 8 -1.03 -2.07 -7.64
N VAL A 9 -1.64 -1.54 -6.58
CA VAL A 9 -1.06 -1.53 -5.23
C VAL A 9 -0.93 -2.94 -4.67
N VAL A 10 -1.95 -3.77 -4.82
CA VAL A 10 -1.91 -5.16 -4.35
C VAL A 10 -0.86 -5.95 -5.13
N GLU A 11 -0.77 -5.76 -6.44
CA GLU A 11 0.22 -6.43 -7.30
C GLU A 11 1.66 -6.09 -6.90
N VAL A 12 1.99 -4.81 -6.75
CA VAL A 12 3.31 -4.39 -6.26
C VAL A 12 3.62 -4.94 -4.86
N MET A 13 2.61 -5.13 -4.02
CA MET A 13 2.76 -5.72 -2.69
C MET A 13 2.89 -7.24 -2.69
N GLN A 14 2.40 -7.93 -3.72
CA GLN A 14 2.61 -9.37 -3.88
C GLN A 14 4.05 -9.67 -4.29
N ASP A 15 4.66 -8.80 -5.10
CA ASP A 15 6.07 -8.92 -5.51
C ASP A 15 7.05 -8.38 -4.47
N ALA A 16 6.56 -7.65 -3.47
CA ALA A 16 7.40 -7.09 -2.42
C ALA A 16 7.91 -8.18 -1.47
N VAL A 17 9.23 -8.39 -1.46
CA VAL A 17 9.92 -9.36 -0.58
C VAL A 17 9.86 -8.94 0.89
N HIS A 18 9.66 -7.64 1.18
CA HIS A 18 9.66 -7.09 2.53
C HIS A 18 8.56 -6.04 2.71
N PRO A 19 8.09 -5.81 3.95
CA PRO A 19 7.15 -4.73 4.25
C PRO A 19 7.67 -3.36 3.81
N MET A 20 6.80 -2.51 3.27
CA MET A 20 7.16 -1.21 2.71
C MET A 20 6.34 -0.06 3.30
N ARG A 21 6.97 1.12 3.42
CA ARG A 21 6.29 2.35 3.83
C ARG A 21 5.50 2.96 2.65
N ALA A 22 4.44 3.68 2.97
CA ALA A 22 3.57 4.34 1.98
C ALA A 22 4.35 5.19 0.96
N HIS A 23 5.39 5.92 1.39
CA HIS A 23 6.18 6.75 0.49
C HIS A 23 7.02 5.93 -0.51
N HIS A 24 7.57 4.79 -0.09
CA HIS A 24 8.30 3.88 -0.98
C HIS A 24 7.37 3.25 -2.01
N LEU A 25 6.15 2.87 -1.61
CA LEU A 25 5.14 2.42 -2.57
C LEU A 25 4.76 3.52 -3.56
N CYS A 26 4.55 4.77 -3.11
CA CYS A 26 4.27 5.86 -4.04
C CYS A 26 5.37 5.97 -5.10
N ALA A 27 6.64 5.94 -4.68
CA ALA A 27 7.77 5.99 -5.60
C ALA A 27 7.80 4.79 -6.56
N ALA A 28 7.60 3.57 -6.05
CA ALA A 28 7.58 2.35 -6.87
C ALA A 28 6.43 2.33 -7.89
N LEU A 29 5.28 2.92 -7.55
CA LEU A 29 4.10 3.03 -8.41
C LEU A 29 4.14 4.25 -9.34
N GLY A 30 5.22 5.05 -9.33
CA GLY A 30 5.32 6.29 -10.10
C GLY A 30 4.31 7.37 -9.69
N LEU A 31 3.80 7.31 -8.47
CA LEU A 31 2.90 8.30 -7.89
C LEU A 31 3.68 9.47 -7.29
N SER A 32 3.04 10.65 -7.19
CA SER A 32 3.63 11.78 -6.47
C SER A 32 3.97 11.41 -5.02
N THR A 33 5.16 11.79 -4.60
CA THR A 33 5.69 11.64 -3.23
C THR A 33 5.49 12.90 -2.38
N ASP A 34 4.66 13.85 -2.82
CA ASP A 34 4.28 15.00 -2.01
C ASP A 34 3.59 14.55 -0.72
N LYS A 35 3.88 15.23 0.40
CA LYS A 35 3.37 14.85 1.73
C LYS A 35 1.86 14.58 1.74
N ASN A 36 1.06 15.46 1.13
CA ASN A 36 -0.39 15.31 1.09
C ASN A 36 -0.85 14.09 0.26
N LYS A 37 -0.11 13.73 -0.80
CA LYS A 37 -0.40 12.56 -1.63
C LYS A 37 -0.02 11.28 -0.92
N VAL A 38 1.13 11.27 -0.24
CA VAL A 38 1.58 10.14 0.59
C VAL A 38 0.61 9.86 1.73
N GLU A 39 0.11 10.87 2.45
CA GLU A 39 -0.86 10.66 3.53
C GLU A 39 -2.23 10.18 3.02
N GLY A 40 -2.69 10.71 1.89
CA GLY A 40 -3.88 10.21 1.21
C GLY A 40 -3.72 8.76 0.76
N PHE A 41 -2.53 8.39 0.30
CA PHE A 41 -2.20 7.02 -0.09
C PHE A 41 -2.08 6.08 1.12
N ARG A 42 -1.45 6.51 2.22
CA ARG A 42 -1.40 5.79 3.50
C ARG A 42 -2.80 5.47 4.02
N SER A 43 -3.71 6.43 3.94
CA SER A 43 -5.12 6.24 4.32
C SER A 43 -5.85 5.23 3.42
N LYS A 44 -5.42 5.03 2.17
CA LYS A 44 -5.94 3.96 1.29
C LYS A 44 -5.36 2.60 1.68
N LEU A 45 -4.07 2.53 1.98
CA LEU A 45 -3.42 1.30 2.45
C LEU A 45 -4.06 0.79 3.75
N LYS A 46 -4.31 1.68 4.73
CA LYS A 46 -5.02 1.32 5.95
C LYS A 46 -6.40 0.70 5.70
N ARG A 47 -7.17 1.24 4.74
CA ARG A 47 -8.47 0.64 4.36
C ARG A 47 -8.33 -0.74 3.73
N LEU A 48 -7.23 -1.01 3.04
CA LEU A 48 -6.95 -2.36 2.51
C LEU A 48 -6.57 -3.32 3.63
N VAL A 49 -5.85 -2.85 4.65
CA VAL A 49 -5.54 -3.63 5.86
C VAL A 49 -6.81 -3.99 6.63
N GLU A 50 -7.69 -3.02 6.87
CA GLU A 50 -9.00 -3.26 7.51
C GLU A 50 -9.88 -4.28 6.78
N ARG A 51 -9.66 -4.43 5.47
CA ARG A 51 -10.38 -5.37 4.61
C ARG A 51 -9.66 -6.71 4.42
N GLY A 52 -8.52 -6.92 5.09
CA GLY A 52 -7.75 -8.16 5.03
C GLY A 52 -6.90 -8.35 3.77
N TRP A 53 -6.75 -7.32 2.92
CA TRP A 53 -5.96 -7.45 1.69
C TRP A 53 -4.47 -7.17 1.89
N LEU A 54 -4.13 -6.38 2.91
CA LEU A 54 -2.77 -6.06 3.32
C LEU A 54 -2.61 -6.31 4.82
N ALA A 55 -1.38 -6.46 5.27
CA ALA A 55 -1.03 -6.43 6.69
C ALA A 55 -0.32 -5.10 7.02
N GLU A 56 -0.43 -4.64 8.26
CA GLU A 56 0.37 -3.54 8.81
C GLU A 56 1.12 -4.07 10.03
N ASP A 57 2.34 -4.55 9.81
CA ASP A 57 3.15 -5.18 10.87
C ASP A 57 3.60 -4.15 11.92
N GLU A 58 3.91 -2.93 11.46
CA GLU A 58 4.24 -1.78 12.29
C GLU A 58 3.51 -0.53 11.78
N PRO A 59 3.30 0.51 12.62
CA PRO A 59 2.63 1.73 12.19
C PRO A 59 3.22 2.36 10.91
N GLY A 60 2.51 2.26 9.79
CA GLY A 60 2.93 2.77 8.48
C GLY A 60 3.85 1.85 7.67
N LEU A 61 4.09 0.62 8.12
CA LEU A 61 4.81 -0.42 7.42
C LEU A 61 3.81 -1.47 6.94
N PHE A 62 3.61 -1.54 5.63
CA PHE A 62 2.58 -2.38 5.02
C PHE A 62 3.22 -3.60 4.39
N ALA A 63 2.58 -4.76 4.51
CA ALA A 63 3.01 -6.01 3.93
C ALA A 63 1.87 -6.66 3.14
N ARG A 64 2.22 -7.70 2.37
CA ARG A 64 1.26 -8.58 1.70
C ARG A 64 0.29 -9.16 2.75
N GLY A 65 -1.02 -8.99 2.54
CA GLY A 65 -2.01 -9.65 3.38
C GLY A 65 -1.93 -11.16 3.18
N GLY A 66 -1.89 -11.92 4.26
CA GLY A 66 -2.00 -13.37 4.20
C GLY A 66 -3.36 -13.74 3.63
N ALA A 67 -3.37 -14.39 2.46
CA ALA A 67 -4.46 -15.28 2.08
C ALA A 67 -4.33 -16.58 2.88
#